data_AF-A0A318PME9-F1
#
_entry.id   AF-A0A318PME9-F1
#
_cell.length_a   1.000
_cell.length_b   1.000
_cell.length_c   1.000
_cell.angle_alpha   90.00
_cell.angle_beta   90.00
_cell.angle_gamma   90.00
#
_symmetry.space_group_name_H-M   'P 1'
#
loop_
_entity.id
_entity.type
_entity.pdbx_description
1 polymer ?
#
loop_
_entity_poly.entity_id
_entity_poly.type
_entity_poly.pdbx_seq_one_letter_code
_entity_poly.pdbx_strand_id
1 'polypeptide(L)'
;MRNVTRLKTRKDRLREDQADLLKQALLPFAEDDGPMRDAVGRLYVQIKNLTTPDPGTTEPFVMIRPAQNRAVTLWLLKNSKRPMKAVDVWTLLFDHLFPHTGQIMLTREEIAEKVGIRVNEVTAVMNELVSFGAIFSEREKVAGMRGPGLARYYMNRHVAEVGSRATQEELALIPRPGAKLAVVQGGKA
;
A
#
# COMPACT_ATOMS: atom_id res chain seq x y z
N MET A 1 19.20 -22.52 -1.05
CA MET A 1 18.66 -21.16 -1.25
C MET A 1 19.71 -20.34 -1.98
N ARG A 2 19.42 -19.83 -3.19
CA ARG A 2 20.31 -18.88 -3.88
C ARG A 2 20.05 -17.48 -3.33
N ASN A 3 21.02 -16.88 -2.65
CA ASN A 3 20.99 -15.46 -2.29
C ASN A 3 21.19 -14.64 -3.57
N VAL A 4 20.09 -14.19 -4.16
CA VAL A 4 20.12 -13.23 -5.26
C VAL A 4 20.33 -11.85 -4.63
N THR A 5 21.58 -11.45 -4.46
CA THR A 5 21.91 -10.11 -3.99
C THR A 5 21.72 -9.13 -5.14
N ARG A 6 20.74 -8.23 -5.03
CA ARG A 6 20.40 -7.24 -6.06
C ARG A 6 21.57 -6.29 -6.32
N LEU A 7 21.83 -5.99 -7.60
CA LEU A 7 22.72 -4.91 -8.00
C LEU A 7 22.08 -3.54 -7.66
N LYS A 8 22.65 -2.82 -6.69
CA LYS A 8 22.31 -1.40 -6.43
C LYS A 8 23.20 -0.49 -7.26
N THR A 9 22.62 0.24 -8.21
CA THR A 9 23.38 1.19 -9.02
C THR A 9 23.83 2.39 -8.19
N ARG A 10 24.80 3.16 -8.69
CA ARG A 10 25.23 4.42 -8.05
C ARG A 10 24.08 5.43 -7.98
N LYS A 11 23.22 5.45 -9.01
CA LYS A 11 22.05 6.32 -9.08
C LYS A 11 21.01 5.96 -8.01
N ASP A 12 20.78 4.66 -7.79
CA ASP A 12 19.84 4.19 -6.76
C ASP A 12 20.33 4.57 -5.36
N ARG A 13 21.62 4.38 -5.08
CA ARG A 13 22.24 4.81 -3.81
C ARG A 13 22.09 6.30 -3.57
N LEU A 14 22.42 7.12 -4.58
CA LEU A 14 22.29 8.57 -4.47
C LEU A 14 20.84 9.00 -4.21
N ARG A 15 19.87 8.33 -4.82
CA ARG A 15 18.43 8.62 -4.63
C ARG A 15 17.94 8.17 -3.25
N GLU A 16 18.41 7.04 -2.74
CA GLU A 16 18.19 6.59 -1.36
C GLU A 16 18.75 7.61 -0.35
N ASP A 17 20.00 8.06 -0.53
CA ASP A 17 20.65 9.04 0.35
C ASP A 17 19.90 10.39 0.36
N GLN A 18 19.49 10.87 -0.82
CA GLN A 18 18.70 12.10 -0.94
C GLN A 18 17.32 11.97 -0.27
N ALA A 19 16.69 10.81 -0.39
CA ALA A 19 15.42 10.55 0.26
C ALA A 19 15.58 10.53 1.78
N ASP A 20 16.64 9.94 2.32
CA ASP A 20 16.89 9.93 3.76
C ASP A 20 17.20 11.33 4.30
N LEU A 21 17.93 12.16 3.55
CA LEU A 21 18.12 13.58 3.89
C LEU A 21 16.79 14.34 3.93
N LEU A 22 15.93 14.14 2.93
CA LEU A 22 14.62 14.79 2.89
C LEU A 22 13.72 14.31 4.03
N LYS A 23 13.73 13.01 4.33
CA LYS A 23 13.05 12.43 5.49
C LYS A 23 13.53 13.06 6.79
N GLN A 24 14.82 13.28 6.96
CA GLN A 24 15.36 13.95 8.16
C GLN A 24 14.92 15.41 8.23
N ALA A 25 14.92 16.14 7.10
CA ALA A 25 14.48 17.53 7.06
C ALA A 25 13.00 17.70 7.44
N LEU A 26 12.16 16.69 7.20
CA LEU A 26 10.74 16.69 7.55
C LEU A 26 10.45 16.35 9.02
N LEU A 27 11.43 15.86 9.78
CA LEU A 27 11.24 15.43 11.18
C LEU A 27 10.63 16.49 12.09
N PRO A 28 11.08 17.77 12.09
CA PRO A 28 10.54 18.78 13.00
C PRO A 28 9.03 18.99 12.83
N PHE A 29 8.54 18.80 11.60
CA PHE A 29 7.13 18.97 11.24
C PHE A 29 6.30 17.70 11.49
N ALA A 30 6.96 16.56 11.71
CA ALA A 30 6.31 15.29 12.05
C ALA A 30 5.93 15.21 13.54
N GLU A 31 6.51 16.09 14.37
CA GLU A 31 6.31 16.14 15.82
C GLU A 31 5.16 17.07 16.23
N ASP A 32 4.74 17.99 15.35
CA ASP A 32 3.56 18.81 15.57
C ASP A 32 2.29 17.96 15.54
N ASP A 33 1.30 18.27 16.39
CA ASP A 33 -0.03 17.66 16.31
C ASP A 33 -0.92 18.47 15.36
N GLY A 34 -1.58 17.80 14.40
CA GLY A 34 -2.53 18.41 13.48
C GLY A 34 -2.23 18.22 11.99
N PRO A 35 -2.75 19.09 11.10
CA PRO A 35 -2.71 18.89 9.65
C PRO A 35 -1.30 18.76 9.06
N MET A 36 -0.31 19.37 9.72
CA MET A 36 1.10 19.30 9.31
C MET A 36 1.64 17.87 9.43
N ARG A 37 1.33 17.17 10.52
CA ARG A 37 1.72 15.77 10.74
C ARG A 37 1.23 14.84 9.65
N ASP A 38 -0.02 15.01 9.25
CA ASP A 38 -0.64 14.21 8.19
C ASP A 38 -0.01 14.51 6.83
N ALA A 39 0.26 15.79 6.53
CA ALA A 39 0.97 16.20 5.32
C ALA A 39 2.38 15.62 5.26
N VAL A 40 3.10 15.64 6.37
CA VAL A 40 4.42 15.02 6.50
C VAL A 40 4.32 13.51 6.31
N GLY A 41 3.33 12.84 6.93
CA GLY A 41 3.05 11.42 6.71
C GLY A 41 2.85 11.06 5.24
N ARG A 42 2.10 11.88 4.49
CA ARG A 42 1.94 11.75 3.02
C ARG A 42 3.27 11.90 2.29
N LEU A 43 4.05 12.93 2.58
CA LEU A 43 5.37 13.13 1.97
C LEU A 43 6.29 11.93 2.22
N TYR A 44 6.29 11.39 3.44
CA TYR A 44 7.06 10.17 3.73
C TYR A 44 6.59 8.95 2.91
N VAL A 45 5.29 8.77 2.64
CA VAL A 45 4.81 7.72 1.71
C VAL A 45 5.37 7.99 0.31
N GLN A 46 5.18 9.21 -0.21
CA GLN A 46 5.55 9.53 -1.59
C GLN A 46 7.06 9.43 -1.84
N ILE A 47 7.89 9.87 -0.89
CA ILE A 47 9.34 9.68 -0.93
C ILE A 47 9.68 8.19 -1.00
N LYS A 48 9.02 7.37 -0.16
CA LYS A 48 9.21 5.91 -0.20
C LYS A 48 8.83 5.36 -1.57
N ASN A 49 7.68 5.74 -2.14
CA ASN A 49 7.25 5.33 -3.48
C ASN A 49 8.32 5.64 -4.54
N LEU A 50 8.90 6.84 -4.53
CA LEU A 50 9.91 7.28 -5.50
C LEU A 50 11.28 6.58 -5.36
N THR A 51 11.61 6.15 -4.14
CA THR A 51 12.82 5.35 -3.87
C THR A 51 12.59 3.86 -3.95
N THR A 52 11.34 3.44 -4.05
CA THR A 52 11.02 2.04 -4.14
C THR A 52 11.48 1.58 -5.53
N PRO A 53 12.36 0.58 -5.62
CA PRO A 53 13.00 0.31 -6.90
C PRO A 53 12.01 -0.26 -7.92
N ASP A 54 12.22 0.06 -9.20
CA ASP A 54 11.45 -0.53 -10.29
C ASP A 54 11.59 -2.07 -10.30
N PRO A 55 10.51 -2.81 -10.60
CA PRO A 55 10.55 -4.26 -10.75
C PRO A 55 11.58 -4.66 -11.81
N GLY A 56 12.53 -5.53 -11.44
CA GLY A 56 13.49 -6.10 -12.38
C GLY A 56 12.91 -7.30 -13.13
N THR A 57 13.00 -7.30 -14.46
CA THR A 57 12.80 -8.41 -15.45
C THR A 57 11.54 -9.28 -15.37
N THR A 58 10.75 -9.17 -14.31
CA THR A 58 9.50 -9.89 -14.02
C THR A 58 8.50 -8.86 -13.56
N GLU A 59 7.25 -8.97 -14.02
CA GLU A 59 6.24 -8.01 -13.60
C GLU A 59 5.77 -8.31 -12.17
N PRO A 60 5.57 -7.27 -11.36
CA PRO A 60 5.00 -7.40 -10.04
C PRO A 60 3.59 -7.99 -10.13
N PHE A 61 3.27 -9.02 -9.33
CA PHE A 61 1.91 -9.54 -9.23
C PHE A 61 1.45 -9.63 -7.78
N VAL A 62 0.13 -9.60 -7.61
CA VAL A 62 -0.56 -9.85 -6.34
C VAL A 62 -1.48 -11.05 -6.56
N MET A 63 -1.21 -12.14 -5.85
CA MET A 63 -2.07 -13.31 -5.85
C MET A 63 -3.03 -13.25 -4.66
N ILE A 64 -4.30 -13.06 -4.94
CA ILE A 64 -5.36 -13.02 -3.92
C ILE A 64 -5.82 -14.45 -3.62
N ARG A 65 -5.87 -14.84 -2.35
CA ARG A 65 -6.42 -16.13 -1.93
C ARG A 65 -7.96 -16.03 -1.86
N PRO A 66 -8.72 -16.66 -2.78
CA PRO A 66 -10.15 -16.36 -2.95
C PRO A 66 -11.00 -16.58 -1.69
N ALA A 67 -10.78 -17.70 -0.99
CA ALA A 67 -11.52 -18.03 0.24
C ALA A 67 -11.31 -16.99 1.35
N GLN A 68 -10.07 -16.51 1.49
CA GLN A 68 -9.70 -15.53 2.51
C GLN A 68 -10.23 -14.14 2.15
N ASN A 69 -10.08 -13.72 0.89
CA ASN A 69 -10.67 -12.46 0.42
C ASN A 69 -12.20 -12.42 0.60
N ARG A 70 -12.89 -13.54 0.31
CA ARG A 70 -14.32 -13.67 0.56
C ARG A 70 -14.65 -13.58 2.05
N ALA A 71 -13.86 -14.22 2.92
CA ALA A 71 -14.06 -14.16 4.35
C ALA A 71 -13.94 -12.73 4.90
N VAL A 72 -12.91 -11.98 4.48
CA VAL A 72 -12.76 -10.56 4.82
C VAL A 72 -13.98 -9.76 4.38
N THR A 73 -14.38 -9.90 3.11
CA THR A 73 -15.51 -9.17 2.53
C THR A 73 -16.81 -9.42 3.30
N LEU A 74 -17.14 -10.70 3.55
CA LEU A 74 -18.35 -11.04 4.30
C LEU A 74 -18.31 -10.55 5.74
N TRP A 75 -17.14 -10.58 6.37
CA TRP A 75 -16.99 -10.06 7.72
C TRP A 75 -17.20 -8.54 7.76
N LEU A 76 -16.62 -7.78 6.82
CA LEU A 76 -16.86 -6.34 6.72
C LEU A 76 -18.34 -6.02 6.50
N LEU A 77 -19.00 -6.77 5.62
CA LEU A 77 -20.42 -6.59 5.33
C LEU A 77 -21.31 -6.78 6.57
N LYS A 78 -20.91 -7.66 7.49
CA LYS A 78 -21.66 -7.98 8.71
C LYS A 78 -21.30 -7.08 9.90
N ASN A 79 -20.05 -6.63 10.01
CA ASN A 79 -19.53 -6.04 11.25
C ASN A 79 -19.20 -4.54 11.12
N SER A 80 -18.93 -4.04 9.92
CA SER A 80 -18.61 -2.62 9.75
C SER A 80 -19.86 -1.75 9.90
N LYS A 81 -19.70 -0.56 10.49
CA LYS A 81 -20.78 0.45 10.55
C LYS A 81 -21.19 0.96 9.18
N ARG A 82 -20.28 0.89 8.19
CA ARG A 82 -20.56 1.25 6.79
C ARG A 82 -20.10 0.15 5.84
N PRO A 83 -20.85 -0.96 5.75
CA PRO A 83 -20.49 -2.15 4.98
C PRO A 83 -19.94 -1.86 3.59
N MET A 84 -20.66 -1.09 2.78
CA MET A 84 -20.28 -0.80 1.40
C MET A 84 -19.00 0.03 1.30
N LYS A 85 -18.83 1.02 2.18
CA LYS A 85 -17.62 1.86 2.20
C LYS A 85 -16.42 1.10 2.76
N ALA A 86 -16.63 0.17 3.69
CA ALA A 86 -15.57 -0.69 4.18
C ALA A 86 -15.09 -1.67 3.11
N VAL A 87 -15.99 -2.23 2.31
CA VAL A 87 -15.63 -3.05 1.14
C VAL A 87 -14.91 -2.20 0.10
N ASP A 88 -15.35 -0.97 -0.16
CA ASP A 88 -14.68 -0.05 -1.10
C ASP A 88 -13.23 0.27 -0.67
N VAL A 89 -13.04 0.64 0.62
CA VAL A 89 -11.69 0.78 1.21
C VAL A 89 -10.87 -0.50 0.99
N TRP A 90 -11.43 -1.67 1.34
CA TRP A 90 -10.75 -2.95 1.21
C TRP A 90 -10.28 -3.23 -0.22
N THR A 91 -11.16 -3.02 -1.20
CA THR A 91 -10.81 -3.20 -2.62
C THR A 91 -9.77 -2.19 -3.10
N LEU A 92 -9.85 -0.94 -2.63
CA LEU A 92 -8.89 0.11 -2.97
C LEU A 92 -7.47 -0.23 -2.46
N LEU A 93 -7.33 -0.94 -1.34
CA LEU A 93 -6.02 -1.33 -0.82
C LEU A 93 -5.24 -2.23 -1.79
N PHE A 94 -5.93 -3.04 -2.60
CA PHE A 94 -5.28 -3.90 -3.61
C PHE A 94 -4.72 -3.10 -4.79
N ASP A 95 -5.43 -2.06 -5.22
CA ASP A 95 -5.00 -1.18 -6.31
C ASP A 95 -3.73 -0.40 -5.96
N HIS A 96 -3.51 -0.17 -4.67
CA HIS A 96 -2.36 0.55 -4.14
C HIS A 96 -1.42 -0.34 -3.31
N LEU A 97 -1.42 -1.64 -3.57
CA LEU A 97 -0.52 -2.58 -2.90
C LEU A 97 0.84 -2.60 -3.58
N PHE A 98 1.91 -2.41 -2.82
CA PHE A 98 3.26 -2.52 -3.35
C PHE A 98 3.63 -4.00 -3.57
N PRO A 99 3.83 -4.46 -4.80
CA PRO A 99 3.82 -5.91 -5.09
C PRO A 99 5.10 -6.67 -4.73
N HIS A 100 6.08 -6.04 -4.10
CA HIS A 100 7.25 -6.76 -3.58
C HIS A 100 7.30 -6.80 -2.05
N THR A 101 6.58 -5.91 -1.36
CA THR A 101 6.59 -5.85 0.11
C THR A 101 5.21 -6.07 0.72
N GLY A 102 4.15 -5.97 -0.08
CA GLY A 102 2.77 -6.01 0.42
C GLY A 102 2.41 -4.74 1.19
N GLN A 103 3.19 -3.67 1.05
CA GLN A 103 2.89 -2.40 1.70
C GLN A 103 1.73 -1.70 0.99
N ILE A 104 0.79 -1.16 1.76
CA ILE A 104 -0.26 -0.29 1.24
C ILE A 104 0.32 1.12 1.05
N MET A 105 0.26 1.63 -0.18
CA MET A 105 0.92 2.87 -0.61
C MET A 105 -0.01 4.09 -0.58
N LEU A 106 -1.05 4.04 0.26
CA LEU A 106 -1.94 5.17 0.51
C LEU A 106 -1.90 5.59 1.98
N THR A 107 -2.04 6.89 2.24
CA THR A 107 -2.41 7.40 3.55
C THR A 107 -3.91 7.32 3.79
N ARG A 108 -4.33 7.52 5.05
CA ARG A 108 -5.76 7.51 5.39
C ARG A 108 -6.51 8.66 4.74
N GLU A 109 -5.85 9.80 4.51
CA GLU A 109 -6.43 10.97 3.86
C GLU A 109 -6.67 10.70 2.36
N GLU A 110 -5.70 10.07 1.69
CA GLU A 110 -5.86 9.69 0.28
C GLU A 110 -6.96 8.62 0.10
N ILE A 111 -7.06 7.66 1.04
CA ILE A 111 -8.17 6.70 1.07
C ILE A 111 -9.50 7.42 1.29
N ALA A 112 -9.56 8.36 2.22
CA ALA A 112 -10.76 9.13 2.55
C ALA A 112 -11.27 9.92 1.34
N GLU A 113 -10.35 10.57 0.62
CA GLU A 113 -10.63 11.30 -0.61
C GLU A 113 -11.16 10.37 -1.71
N LYS A 114 -10.45 9.27 -1.99
CA LYS A 114 -10.83 8.31 -3.06
C LYS A 114 -12.16 7.62 -2.79
N VAL A 115 -12.45 7.27 -1.54
CA VAL A 115 -13.69 6.57 -1.14
C VAL A 115 -14.83 7.56 -0.85
N GLY A 116 -14.54 8.85 -0.63
CA GLY A 116 -15.54 9.86 -0.30
C GLY A 116 -16.15 9.68 1.10
N ILE A 117 -15.32 9.40 2.11
CA ILE A 117 -15.70 9.30 3.52
C ILE A 117 -14.74 10.10 4.40
N ARG A 118 -15.06 10.29 5.68
CA ARG A 118 -14.18 11.05 6.59
C ARG A 118 -12.96 10.21 7.00
N VAL A 119 -11.83 10.86 7.29
CA VAL A 119 -10.57 10.20 7.72
C VAL A 119 -10.75 9.35 8.99
N ASN A 120 -11.60 9.79 9.93
CA ASN A 120 -11.92 9.02 11.12
C ASN A 120 -12.70 7.72 10.79
N GLU A 121 -13.50 7.72 9.73
CA GLU A 121 -14.24 6.55 9.26
C GLU A 121 -13.29 5.58 8.54
N VAL A 122 -12.35 6.09 7.74
CA VAL A 122 -11.24 5.27 7.21
C VAL A 122 -10.45 4.65 8.36
N THR A 123 -10.13 5.42 9.40
CA THR A 123 -9.39 4.92 10.56
C THR A 123 -10.14 3.77 11.25
N ALA A 124 -11.45 3.89 11.41
CA ALA A 124 -12.28 2.82 11.95
C ALA A 124 -12.22 1.56 11.07
N VAL A 125 -12.41 1.70 9.75
CA VAL A 125 -12.33 0.57 8.80
C VAL A 125 -10.95 -0.08 8.79
N MET A 126 -9.86 0.71 8.81
CA MET A 126 -8.50 0.18 8.86
C MET A 126 -8.26 -0.60 10.17
N ASN A 127 -8.82 -0.14 11.30
CA ASN A 127 -8.74 -0.87 12.56
C ASN A 127 -9.58 -2.16 12.55
N GLU A 128 -10.76 -2.13 11.93
CA GLU A 128 -11.58 -3.33 11.69
C GLU A 128 -10.80 -4.38 10.87
N LEU A 129 -10.14 -3.96 9.79
CA LEU A 129 -9.29 -4.82 8.96
C LEU A 129 -8.08 -5.39 9.72
N VAL A 130 -7.42 -4.57 10.56
CA VAL A 130 -6.33 -5.03 11.44
C VAL A 130 -6.85 -6.03 12.46
N SER A 131 -8.00 -5.75 13.08
CA SER A 131 -8.60 -6.63 14.08
C SER A 131 -9.01 -7.98 13.48
N PHE A 132 -9.47 -8.01 12.23
CA PHE A 132 -9.75 -9.24 11.51
C PHE A 132 -8.45 -9.99 11.12
N GLY A 133 -7.33 -9.27 11.01
CA GLY A 133 -6.06 -9.81 10.50
C GLY A 133 -5.95 -9.78 8.98
N ALA A 134 -6.78 -9.00 8.28
CA ALA A 134 -6.68 -8.83 6.83
C ALA A 134 -5.44 -8.03 6.43
N ILE A 135 -5.11 -7.04 7.26
CA ILE A 135 -3.91 -6.21 7.16
C ILE A 135 -3.22 -6.17 8.53
N PHE A 136 -1.97 -5.75 8.57
CA PHE A 136 -1.27 -5.43 9.80
C PHE A 136 -0.57 -4.09 9.69
N SER A 137 -0.27 -3.47 10.83
CA SER A 137 0.46 -2.20 10.87
C SER A 137 1.79 -2.35 11.58
N GLU A 138 2.84 -1.78 11.00
CA GLU A 138 4.13 -1.60 11.67
C GLU A 138 4.39 -0.13 11.93
N ARG A 139 5.19 0.15 12.96
CA ARG A 139 5.64 1.50 13.27
C ARG A 139 7.05 1.69 12.76
N GLU A 140 7.20 2.57 11.78
CA GLU A 140 8.50 2.95 11.23
C GLU A 140 9.03 4.16 12.01
N LYS A 141 10.15 3.98 12.70
CA LYS A 141 10.87 5.08 13.35
C LYS A 141 11.91 5.65 12.40
N VAL A 142 11.79 6.94 12.13
CA VAL A 142 12.83 7.71 11.45
C VAL A 142 13.84 8.15 12.50
N ALA A 143 15.14 8.02 12.21
CA ALA A 143 16.19 8.42 13.14
C ALA A 143 16.01 9.89 13.56
N GLY A 144 15.95 10.16 14.86
CA GLY A 144 15.69 11.50 15.41
C GLY A 144 14.23 11.79 15.77
N MET A 145 13.26 10.96 15.36
CA MET A 145 11.84 11.13 15.71
C MET A 145 11.57 10.74 17.17
N ARG A 146 10.89 11.61 17.93
CA ARG A 146 10.34 11.26 19.24
C ARG A 146 8.96 10.59 19.11
N GLY A 147 8.68 9.60 19.98
CA GLY A 147 7.39 8.90 20.03
C GLY A 147 7.32 7.56 19.27
N PRO A 148 6.10 7.05 18.99
CA PRO A 148 5.90 5.68 18.52
C PRO A 148 6.22 5.44 17.03
N GLY A 149 6.50 6.48 16.23
CA GLY A 149 6.78 6.35 14.79
C GLY A 149 5.53 6.39 13.90
N LEU A 150 5.76 6.42 12.58
CA LEU A 150 4.70 6.46 11.57
C LEU A 150 4.09 5.07 11.38
N ALA A 151 2.76 4.99 11.37
CA ALA A 151 2.06 3.73 11.09
C ALA A 151 2.12 3.42 9.59
N ARG A 152 2.61 2.23 9.24
CA ARG A 152 2.62 1.68 7.88
C ARG A 152 1.75 0.45 7.85
N TYR A 153 0.93 0.32 6.83
CA TYR A 153 0.04 -0.82 6.67
C TYR A 153 0.57 -1.77 5.62
N TYR A 154 0.37 -3.06 5.89
CA TYR A 154 0.78 -4.14 5.01
C TYR A 154 -0.36 -5.14 4.89
N MET A 155 -0.52 -5.68 3.70
CA MET A 155 -1.45 -6.76 3.42
C MET A 155 -0.96 -8.06 4.08
N ASN A 156 -1.85 -8.79 4.74
CA ASN A 156 -1.49 -10.08 5.28
C ASN A 156 -1.22 -11.08 4.14
N ARG A 157 -0.07 -11.74 4.16
CA ARG A 157 0.33 -12.77 3.18
C ARG A 157 -0.68 -13.92 3.05
N HIS A 158 -1.45 -14.18 4.11
CA HIS A 158 -2.49 -15.19 4.13
C HIS A 158 -3.75 -14.74 3.40
N VAL A 159 -3.90 -13.46 3.07
CA VAL A 159 -4.99 -12.93 2.25
C VAL A 159 -4.52 -12.68 0.83
N ALA A 160 -3.37 -12.02 0.66
CA ALA A 160 -2.75 -11.86 -0.64
C ALA A 160 -1.23 -11.97 -0.55
N GLU A 161 -0.68 -12.75 -1.48
CA GLU A 161 0.75 -12.99 -1.61
C GLU A 161 1.28 -12.11 -2.74
N VAL A 162 2.39 -11.43 -2.48
CA VAL A 162 3.03 -10.53 -3.45
C VAL A 162 4.33 -11.16 -3.92
N GLY A 163 4.70 -10.95 -5.18
CA GLY A 163 5.92 -11.54 -5.73
C GLY A 163 6.34 -10.99 -7.09
N SER A 164 7.56 -11.37 -7.47
CA SER A 164 8.19 -11.12 -8.78
C SER A 164 8.56 -12.47 -9.39
N ARG A 165 7.60 -13.08 -10.08
CA ARG A 165 7.75 -14.44 -10.64
C ARG A 165 7.03 -14.65 -11.95
N ALA A 166 6.01 -13.84 -12.27
CA ALA A 166 5.33 -13.95 -13.54
C ALA A 166 6.29 -13.57 -14.68
N THR A 167 6.62 -14.56 -15.50
CA THR A 167 7.33 -14.35 -16.76
C THR A 167 6.39 -13.69 -17.78
N GLN A 168 6.95 -12.99 -18.77
CA GLN A 168 6.16 -12.39 -19.86
C GLN A 168 5.33 -13.44 -20.62
N GLU A 169 5.85 -14.68 -20.71
CA GLU A 169 5.15 -15.82 -21.31
C GLU A 169 3.91 -16.25 -20.50
N GLU A 170 4.03 -16.32 -19.16
CA GLU A 170 2.88 -16.62 -18.29
C GLU A 170 1.83 -15.50 -18.31
N LEU A 171 2.26 -14.24 -18.41
CA LEU A 171 1.36 -13.09 -18.55
C LEU A 171 0.62 -13.10 -19.89
N ALA A 172 1.29 -13.53 -20.97
CA ALA A 172 0.68 -13.65 -22.28
C ALA A 172 -0.40 -14.75 -22.37
N LEU A 173 -0.41 -15.71 -21.44
CA LEU A 173 -1.47 -16.72 -21.32
C LEU A 173 -2.74 -16.16 -20.65
N ILE A 174 -2.66 -15.01 -19.97
CA ILE A 174 -3.82 -14.35 -19.37
C ILE A 174 -4.68 -13.78 -20.50
N PRO A 175 -5.93 -14.24 -20.68
CA PRO A 175 -6.81 -13.69 -21.70
C PRO A 175 -6.95 -12.18 -21.52
N ARG A 176 -6.88 -11.43 -22.62
CA ARG A 176 -7.10 -9.98 -22.57
C ARG A 176 -8.48 -9.72 -21.96
N PRO A 177 -8.59 -8.72 -21.06
CA PRO A 177 -9.89 -8.36 -20.50
C PRO A 177 -10.87 -8.04 -21.62
N GLY A 178 -12.12 -8.52 -21.50
CA GLY A 178 -13.17 -8.16 -22.43
C GLY A 178 -13.38 -6.64 -22.47
N ALA A 179 -13.95 -6.12 -23.56
CA ALA A 179 -14.05 -4.67 -23.83
C ALA A 179 -14.58 -3.84 -22.65
N LYS A 180 -15.54 -4.36 -21.88
CA LYS A 180 -16.11 -3.67 -20.71
C LYS A 180 -15.13 -3.53 -19.54
N LEU A 181 -14.22 -4.49 -19.34
CA LEU A 181 -13.19 -4.45 -18.31
C LEU A 181 -12.00 -3.57 -18.74
N ALA A 182 -11.68 -3.52 -20.03
CA ALA A 182 -10.63 -2.67 -20.57
C ALA A 182 -10.91 -1.16 -20.37
N VAL A 183 -12.18 -0.74 -20.45
CA VAL A 183 -12.60 0.66 -20.24
C VAL A 183 -12.39 1.12 -18.79
N VAL A 184 -12.47 0.21 -17.81
CA VAL A 184 -12.27 0.55 -16.39
C VAL A 184 -10.81 0.94 -16.09
N GLN A 185 -9.85 0.45 -16.86
CA GLN A 185 -8.42 0.80 -16.72
C GLN A 185 -8.02 2.11 -17.43
N GLY A 186 -8.91 2.72 -18.22
CA GLY A 186 -8.56 3.80 -19.13
C GLY A 186 -9.63 4.88 -19.25
N GLY A 187 -10.18 5.34 -18.13
CA GLY A 187 -11.18 6.40 -18.07
C GLY A 187 -10.72 7.73 -18.70
N LYS A 188 -10.75 7.79 -20.03
CA LYS A 188 -10.95 8.97 -20.87
C LYS A 188 -11.91 8.55 -21.99
N ALA A 189 -13.19 8.78 -21.75
CA ALA A 189 -14.15 9.13 -22.78
C ALA A 189 -14.81 10.42 -22.32
#